data_AF-K9H3J7-F1
#
_entry.id   AF-K9H3J7-F1
#
_cell.length_a   1.000
_cell.length_b   1.000
_cell.length_c   1.000
_cell.angle_alpha   90.00
_cell.angle_beta   90.00
_cell.angle_gamma   90.00
#
_symmetry.space_group_name_H-M   'P 1'
#
loop_
_entity.id
_entity.type
_entity.pdbx_description
1 polymer ?
#
loop_
_entity_poly.entity_id
_entity_poly.type
_entity_poly.pdbx_seq_one_letter_code
_entity_poly.pdbx_strand_id
1 'polypeptide(L)'
;MLQHGLYRVLRIFWITFEFWFNANQSAFPKSQVRRSGKLSESTPLETLTISFGAPEHERSSLASSESKTWEKIYKEECLSFKARLEIQAQILRNDPARQGVDRMKNVRKELISLSHQAERIKEAAFEMIDETPDSVYVRNATPEWLSTCSGDPQLEQVCISMEYSLDRLAFELRSDPSMDLMVAGHLEQMTEDIEMDFL
;
A
#
# COMPACT_ATOMS: atom_id res chain seq x y z
N MET A 1 7.42 -23.93 12.82
CA MET A 1 7.20 -22.47 12.64
C MET A 1 7.63 -22.01 11.24
N LEU A 2 8.76 -22.49 10.70
CA LEU A 2 9.17 -22.31 9.28
C LEU A 2 8.06 -22.54 8.21
N GLN A 3 7.14 -23.48 8.45
CA GLN A 3 6.04 -23.77 7.51
C GLN A 3 5.03 -22.62 7.36
N HIS A 4 4.84 -21.79 8.40
CA HIS A 4 3.77 -20.79 8.38
C HIS A 4 4.14 -19.53 7.57
N GLY A 5 5.40 -19.10 7.66
CA GLY A 5 5.93 -17.96 6.89
C GLY A 5 6.10 -18.28 5.40
N LEU A 6 6.67 -19.45 5.08
CA LEU A 6 6.72 -19.95 3.70
C LEU A 6 5.32 -20.15 3.12
N TYR A 7 4.35 -20.62 3.91
CA TYR A 7 2.97 -20.72 3.46
C TYR A 7 2.36 -19.36 3.16
N ARG A 8 2.60 -18.30 3.94
CA ARG A 8 2.08 -16.95 3.64
C ARG A 8 2.69 -16.38 2.38
N VAL A 9 4.02 -16.42 2.24
CA VAL A 9 4.70 -15.97 1.02
C VAL A 9 4.20 -16.78 -0.17
N LEU A 10 4.22 -18.12 -0.10
CA LEU A 10 3.70 -18.98 -1.17
C LEU A 10 2.20 -18.80 -1.41
N ARG A 11 1.38 -18.42 -0.42
CA ARG A 11 -0.07 -18.16 -0.56
C ARG A 11 -0.30 -16.86 -1.32
N ILE A 12 0.44 -15.79 -1.00
CA ILE A 12 0.38 -14.53 -1.75
C ILE A 12 0.93 -14.73 -3.18
N PHE A 13 2.01 -15.51 -3.33
CA PHE A 13 2.57 -15.88 -4.64
C PHE A 13 1.69 -16.86 -5.44
N TRP A 14 0.97 -17.79 -4.81
CA TRP A 14 0.07 -18.74 -5.49
C TRP A 14 -1.11 -18.01 -6.12
N ILE A 15 -1.59 -16.97 -5.45
CA ILE A 15 -2.69 -16.15 -5.93
C ILE A 15 -2.25 -15.30 -7.13
N THR A 16 -1.04 -14.73 -7.11
CA THR A 16 -0.49 -14.07 -8.31
C THR A 16 -0.17 -15.05 -9.45
N PHE A 17 0.11 -16.32 -9.13
CA PHE A 17 0.39 -17.39 -10.10
C PHE A 17 -0.86 -18.00 -10.76
N GLU A 18 -1.94 -18.28 -10.00
CA GLU A 18 -3.27 -18.67 -10.52
C GLU A 18 -3.79 -17.64 -11.53
N PHE A 19 -3.48 -16.37 -11.30
CA PHE A 19 -3.78 -15.26 -12.21
C PHE A 19 -2.93 -15.26 -13.49
N TRP A 20 -1.67 -15.68 -13.44
CA TRP A 20 -0.82 -15.80 -14.63
C TRP A 20 -1.30 -16.92 -15.57
N PHE A 21 -1.79 -18.03 -15.02
CA PHE A 21 -2.29 -19.16 -15.81
C PHE A 21 -3.69 -18.91 -16.43
N ASN A 22 -4.57 -18.20 -15.72
CA ASN A 22 -5.91 -17.89 -16.25
C ASN A 22 -5.92 -16.75 -17.28
N ALA A 23 -5.03 -15.75 -17.17
CA ALA A 23 -4.91 -14.68 -18.16
C ALA A 23 -4.31 -15.15 -19.51
N ASN A 24 -3.52 -16.22 -19.51
CA ASN A 24 -2.89 -16.76 -20.72
C ASN A 24 -3.82 -17.63 -21.59
N GLN A 25 -5.04 -17.97 -21.14
CA GLN A 25 -6.03 -18.70 -21.95
C GLN A 25 -6.96 -17.79 -22.77
N SER A 26 -6.95 -16.48 -22.53
CA SER A 26 -7.72 -15.50 -23.31
C SER A 26 -6.88 -14.99 -24.49
N ALA A 27 -7.01 -15.65 -25.64
CA ALA A 27 -6.37 -15.28 -26.89
C ALA A 27 -6.61 -13.79 -27.28
N PHE A 28 -5.52 -13.04 -27.41
CA PHE A 28 -5.49 -11.68 -27.97
C PHE A 28 -6.00 -11.64 -29.42
N PRO A 29 -6.76 -10.61 -29.84
CA PRO A 29 -6.69 -10.13 -31.20
C PRO A 29 -5.74 -8.92 -31.30
N LYS A 30 -4.80 -9.03 -32.25
CA LYS A 30 -3.96 -7.92 -32.74
C LYS A 30 -4.84 -6.90 -33.47
N SER A 31 -4.73 -5.62 -33.11
CA SER A 31 -4.91 -4.54 -34.10
C SER A 31 -4.07 -3.32 -33.77
N GLN A 32 -3.11 -3.05 -34.66
CA GLN A 32 -2.32 -1.83 -34.78
C GLN A 32 -3.22 -0.63 -35.11
N VAL A 33 -2.91 0.58 -34.62
CA VAL A 33 -2.85 1.83 -35.41
C VAL A 33 -1.81 2.78 -34.79
N ARG A 34 -1.11 3.50 -35.66
CA ARG A 34 0.17 4.22 -35.50
C ARG A 34 -0.04 5.72 -35.76
N ARG A 35 0.72 6.60 -35.06
CA ARG A 35 1.08 8.02 -35.39
C ARG A 35 -0.07 9.06 -35.36
N SER A 36 0.12 10.36 -35.11
CA SER A 36 1.24 11.31 -35.30
C SER A 36 0.93 12.57 -34.45
N GLY A 37 1.85 13.17 -33.67
CA GLY A 37 2.70 14.33 -34.03
C GLY A 37 2.46 15.49 -33.02
N LYS A 38 3.39 15.85 -32.12
CA LYS A 38 4.42 16.94 -32.19
C LYS A 38 3.81 18.36 -32.35
N LEU A 39 4.23 19.47 -31.72
CA LEU A 39 5.44 19.87 -30.96
C LEU A 39 5.24 21.32 -30.40
N SER A 40 5.98 21.71 -29.33
CA SER A 40 6.48 23.06 -28.98
C SER A 40 5.46 24.16 -28.55
N GLU A 41 5.71 25.14 -27.66
CA GLU A 41 6.96 25.73 -27.15
C GLU A 41 6.70 26.62 -25.90
N SER A 42 7.77 26.76 -25.10
CA SER A 42 8.26 27.91 -24.30
C SER A 42 7.42 28.65 -23.22
N THR A 43 7.95 28.56 -22.00
CA THR A 43 7.89 29.52 -20.87
C THR A 43 8.64 30.83 -21.20
N PRO A 44 8.42 31.96 -20.48
CA PRO A 44 9.23 32.22 -19.28
C PRO A 44 8.53 32.95 -18.11
N LEU A 45 9.26 32.89 -16.99
CA LEU A 45 9.08 33.40 -15.64
C LEU A 45 9.09 34.95 -15.55
N GLU A 46 8.25 35.53 -14.69
CA GLU A 46 8.52 36.83 -14.03
C GLU A 46 8.23 36.77 -12.53
N THR A 47 8.91 37.64 -11.80
CA THR A 47 9.52 37.45 -10.49
C THR A 47 9.23 38.67 -9.59
N LEU A 48 8.85 38.43 -8.32
CA LEU A 48 8.95 39.32 -7.12
C LEU A 48 8.17 40.66 -7.15
N THR A 49 7.45 41.11 -6.12
CA THR A 49 7.83 41.33 -4.71
C THR A 49 6.58 41.82 -3.96
N ILE A 50 6.43 41.55 -2.65
CA ILE A 50 6.06 42.56 -1.62
C ILE A 50 6.45 41.97 -0.25
N SER A 51 7.26 42.74 0.48
CA SER A 51 7.74 42.48 1.83
C SER A 51 6.94 43.29 2.86
N PHE A 52 7.06 42.86 4.12
CA PHE A 52 6.84 43.53 5.40
C PHE A 52 5.56 43.24 6.18
N GLY A 53 5.78 42.74 7.40
CA GLY A 53 4.88 42.90 8.54
C GLY A 53 5.01 41.80 9.58
N ALA A 54 6.01 41.89 10.48
CA ALA A 54 5.94 41.22 11.77
C ALA A 54 4.82 41.87 12.61
N PRO A 55 4.17 41.08 13.48
CA PRO A 55 4.35 41.37 14.90
C PRO A 55 4.62 40.12 15.73
N GLU A 56 5.51 40.30 16.70
CA GLU A 56 5.71 39.43 17.83
C GLU A 56 4.39 39.21 18.56
N HIS A 57 4.08 37.94 18.83
CA HIS A 57 3.30 37.60 20.00
C HIS A 57 3.92 36.37 20.63
N GLU A 58 4.72 36.61 21.66
CA GLU A 58 4.98 35.61 22.69
C GLU A 58 3.64 35.09 23.19
N ARG A 59 3.35 33.82 22.90
CA ARG A 59 2.48 33.01 23.73
C ARG A 59 3.08 31.63 23.80
N SER A 60 3.62 31.36 24.97
CA SER A 60 3.99 30.05 25.49
C SER A 60 3.07 28.96 24.96
N SER A 61 3.63 28.07 24.16
CA SER A 61 3.17 26.71 23.99
C SER A 61 4.41 25.88 23.67
N LEU A 62 5.15 25.52 24.72
CA LEU A 62 5.86 24.24 24.72
C LEU A 62 4.80 23.14 24.58
N ALA A 63 4.27 22.99 23.36
CA ALA A 63 3.87 21.68 22.91
C ALA A 63 5.20 20.99 22.68
N SER A 64 5.61 20.15 23.63
CA SER A 64 6.53 19.07 23.30
C SER A 64 5.91 18.37 22.10
N SER A 65 6.40 18.66 20.89
CA SER A 65 6.19 17.78 19.76
C SER A 65 6.79 16.47 20.22
N GLU A 66 5.96 15.58 20.78
CA GLU A 66 6.34 14.18 20.94
C GLU A 66 6.84 13.76 19.56
N SER A 67 8.15 13.64 19.41
CA SER A 67 8.74 13.03 18.24
C SER A 67 8.09 11.66 18.15
N LYS A 68 7.23 11.45 17.15
CA LYS A 68 6.63 10.13 16.94
C LYS A 68 7.78 9.15 16.77
N THR A 69 7.87 8.18 17.67
CA THR A 69 8.81 7.06 17.54
C THR A 69 8.43 6.26 16.31
N TRP A 70 9.42 5.59 15.69
CA TRP A 70 9.13 4.72 14.56
C TRP A 70 8.19 3.57 14.94
N GLU A 71 8.21 3.11 16.19
CA GLU A 71 7.21 2.18 16.74
C GLU A 71 5.76 2.69 16.57
N LYS A 72 5.52 3.95 16.91
CA LYS A 72 4.19 4.57 16.78
C LYS A 72 3.81 4.74 15.32
N ILE A 73 4.76 5.13 14.47
CA ILE A 73 4.53 5.28 13.03
C ILE A 73 4.18 3.93 12.40
N TYR A 74 4.97 2.89 12.67
CA TYR A 74 4.71 1.54 12.17
C TYR A 74 3.33 1.03 12.57
N LYS A 75 2.96 1.20 13.86
CA LYS A 75 1.62 0.86 14.34
C LYS A 75 0.51 1.60 13.60
N GLU A 76 0.65 2.92 13.46
CA GLU A 76 -0.35 3.77 12.80
C GLU A 76 -0.50 3.41 11.32
N GLU A 77 0.60 3.15 10.62
CA GLU A 77 0.59 2.74 9.21
C GLU A 77 -0.09 1.38 9.02
N CYS A 78 0.23 0.37 9.84
CA CYS A 78 -0.41 -0.94 9.77
C CYS A 78 -1.92 -0.88 10.06
N LEU A 79 -2.33 -0.15 11.11
CA LEU A 79 -3.75 0.01 11.45
C LEU A 79 -4.53 0.75 10.36
N SER A 80 -3.95 1.84 9.85
CA SER A 80 -4.53 2.62 8.76
C SER A 80 -4.68 1.77 7.50
N PHE A 81 -3.64 1.01 7.14
CA PHE A 81 -3.64 0.14 5.98
C PHE A 81 -4.73 -0.94 6.06
N LYS A 82 -4.82 -1.66 7.19
CA LYS A 82 -5.89 -2.66 7.42
C LYS A 82 -7.29 -2.06 7.28
N ALA A 83 -7.55 -0.96 7.99
CA ALA A 83 -8.86 -0.32 7.95
C ALA A 83 -9.22 0.11 6.53
N ARG A 84 -8.26 0.64 5.78
CA ARG A 84 -8.49 1.06 4.38
C ARG A 84 -8.75 -0.13 3.46
N LEU A 85 -8.01 -1.24 3.60
CA LEU A 85 -8.27 -2.48 2.86
C LEU A 85 -9.70 -2.99 3.10
N GLU A 86 -10.11 -3.07 4.37
CA GLU A 86 -11.46 -3.50 4.77
C GLU A 86 -12.55 -2.60 4.19
N ILE A 87 -12.35 -1.27 4.27
CA ILE A 87 -13.29 -0.29 3.69
C ILE A 87 -13.42 -0.52 2.18
N GLN A 88 -12.31 -0.69 1.46
CA GLN A 88 -12.37 -0.91 0.02
C GLN A 88 -13.04 -2.24 -0.33
N ALA A 89 -12.73 -3.32 0.40
CA ALA A 89 -13.40 -4.61 0.21
C ALA A 89 -14.92 -4.51 0.39
N GLN A 90 -15.34 -3.80 1.45
CA GLN A 90 -16.75 -3.59 1.74
C GLN A 90 -17.45 -2.73 0.66
N ILE A 91 -16.76 -1.70 0.14
CA ILE A 91 -17.25 -0.88 -0.96
C ILE A 91 -17.46 -1.75 -2.21
N LEU A 92 -16.48 -2.59 -2.55
CA LEU A 92 -16.54 -3.49 -3.70
C LEU A 92 -17.69 -4.49 -3.61
N ARG A 93 -17.93 -5.08 -2.43
CA ARG A 93 -19.01 -6.08 -2.24
C ARG A 93 -20.40 -5.49 -2.33
N ASN A 94 -20.63 -4.37 -1.64
CA ASN A 94 -21.99 -3.99 -1.28
C ASN A 94 -22.42 -2.63 -1.82
N ASP A 95 -21.50 -1.82 -2.37
CA ASP A 95 -21.75 -0.42 -2.74
C ASP A 95 -22.59 0.34 -1.70
N PRO A 96 -22.16 0.41 -0.44
CA PRO A 96 -22.99 0.95 0.63
C PRO A 96 -23.43 2.41 0.36
N ALA A 97 -22.61 3.15 -0.40
CA ALA A 97 -22.87 4.53 -0.80
C ALA A 97 -23.59 4.67 -2.17
N ARG A 98 -23.92 3.57 -2.84
CA ARG A 98 -24.58 3.52 -4.16
C ARG A 98 -23.90 4.40 -5.20
N GLN A 99 -22.57 4.39 -5.22
CA GLN A 99 -21.75 5.24 -6.07
C GLN A 99 -21.70 4.73 -7.53
N GLY A 100 -22.15 3.50 -7.79
CA GLY A 100 -22.21 2.96 -9.15
C GLY A 100 -20.83 2.93 -9.81
N VAL A 101 -20.69 3.54 -10.99
CA VAL A 101 -19.43 3.49 -11.76
C VAL A 101 -18.30 4.30 -11.11
N ASP A 102 -18.61 5.40 -10.41
CA ASP A 102 -17.60 6.23 -9.74
C ASP A 102 -16.94 5.51 -8.56
N ARG A 103 -17.64 4.54 -7.97
CA ARG A 103 -17.12 3.61 -6.97
C ARG A 103 -15.80 2.98 -7.42
N MET A 104 -15.78 2.43 -8.65
CA MET A 104 -14.62 1.71 -9.19
C MET A 104 -13.43 2.64 -9.40
N LYS A 105 -13.69 3.88 -9.82
CA LYS A 105 -12.65 4.89 -9.98
C LYS A 105 -12.03 5.27 -8.64
N ASN A 106 -12.84 5.41 -7.59
CA ASN A 106 -12.38 5.75 -6.25
C ASN A 106 -11.60 4.59 -5.62
N VAL A 107 -12.16 3.38 -5.65
CA VAL A 107 -11.46 2.18 -5.14
C VAL A 107 -10.11 2.03 -5.82
N ARG A 108 -10.03 2.18 -7.14
CA ARG A 108 -8.77 2.04 -7.86
C ARG A 108 -7.70 3.04 -7.42
N LYS A 109 -8.09 4.30 -7.17
CA LYS A 109 -7.16 5.30 -6.64
C LYS A 109 -6.69 4.92 -5.24
N GLU A 110 -7.58 4.42 -4.41
CA GLU A 110 -7.25 3.94 -3.07
C GLU A 110 -6.30 2.74 -3.11
N LEU A 111 -6.48 1.79 -4.04
CA LEU A 111 -5.56 0.66 -4.22
C LEU A 111 -4.13 1.12 -4.56
N ILE A 112 -3.98 2.10 -5.45
CA ILE A 112 -2.67 2.71 -5.76
C ILE A 112 -2.10 3.47 -4.56
N SER A 113 -2.96 4.10 -3.76
CA SER A 113 -2.48 4.74 -2.53
C SER A 113 -2.06 3.72 -1.48
N LEU A 114 -2.70 2.55 -1.44
CA LEU A 114 -2.36 1.46 -0.54
C LEU A 114 -1.05 0.80 -0.97
N SER A 115 -0.78 0.65 -2.27
CA SER A 115 0.51 0.08 -2.72
C SER A 115 1.69 0.90 -2.18
N HIS A 116 1.66 2.22 -2.31
CA HIS A 116 2.66 3.10 -1.69
C HIS A 116 2.68 3.02 -0.15
N GLN A 117 1.54 2.77 0.49
CA GLN A 117 1.49 2.61 1.94
C GLN A 117 2.18 1.31 2.40
N ALA A 118 2.14 0.24 1.60
CA ALA A 118 2.86 -0.99 1.89
C ALA A 118 4.39 -0.76 1.95
N GLU A 119 4.92 0.10 1.08
CA GLU A 119 6.33 0.54 1.15
C GLU A 119 6.62 1.33 2.43
N ARG A 120 5.74 2.27 2.81
CA ARG A 120 5.90 3.03 4.07
C ARG A 120 5.84 2.16 5.31
N ILE A 121 5.06 1.08 5.30
CA ILE A 121 5.02 0.09 6.38
C ILE A 121 6.37 -0.62 6.51
N LYS A 122 6.96 -1.05 5.38
CA LYS A 122 8.29 -1.66 5.35
C LYS A 122 9.34 -0.72 5.94
N GLU A 123 9.37 0.53 5.48
CA GLU A 123 10.29 1.56 5.98
C GLU A 123 10.13 1.77 7.48
N ALA A 124 8.89 2.02 7.94
CA ALA A 124 8.61 2.26 9.35
C ALA A 124 8.99 1.08 10.24
N ALA A 125 8.86 -0.15 9.74
CA ALA A 125 9.26 -1.34 10.48
C ALA A 125 10.77 -1.46 10.65
N PHE A 126 11.54 -1.23 9.57
CA PHE A 126 13.00 -1.27 9.65
C PHE A 126 13.56 -0.17 10.53
N GLU A 127 13.03 1.04 10.40
CA GLU A 127 13.41 2.15 11.26
C GLU A 127 13.01 1.91 12.72
N MET A 128 11.88 1.25 12.98
CA MET A 128 11.48 0.83 14.33
C MET A 128 12.46 -0.20 14.93
N ILE A 129 12.93 -1.15 14.13
CA ILE A 129 13.91 -2.17 14.57
C ILE A 129 15.24 -1.50 14.93
N ASP A 130 15.67 -0.53 14.12
CA ASP A 130 16.92 0.19 14.31
C ASP A 130 16.86 1.15 15.52
N GLU A 131 15.75 1.88 15.68
CA GLU A 131 15.57 2.81 16.81
C GLU A 131 15.27 2.06 18.12
N THR A 132 14.42 1.04 18.08
CA THR A 132 13.85 0.37 19.26
C THR A 132 13.85 -1.16 19.10
N PRO A 133 15.04 -1.81 19.09
CA PRO A 133 15.16 -3.26 18.90
C PRO A 133 14.50 -4.07 20.03
N ASP A 134 14.33 -3.48 21.22
CA ASP A 134 13.66 -4.10 22.37
C ASP A 134 12.13 -3.89 22.38
N SER A 135 11.56 -3.26 21.34
CA SER A 135 10.12 -3.01 21.28
C SER A 135 9.32 -4.30 21.35
N VAL A 136 8.08 -4.20 21.85
CA VAL A 136 7.16 -5.35 21.92
C VAL A 136 6.93 -5.96 20.53
N TYR A 137 6.95 -5.13 19.50
CA TYR A 137 6.80 -5.52 18.10
C TYR A 137 7.94 -6.45 17.65
N VAL A 138 9.19 -6.08 17.93
CA VAL A 138 10.37 -6.88 17.58
C VAL A 138 10.42 -8.17 18.39
N ARG A 139 10.08 -8.10 19.69
CA ARG A 139 10.10 -9.26 20.59
C ARG A 139 9.02 -10.30 20.27
N ASN A 140 7.86 -9.87 19.80
CA ASN A 140 6.74 -10.74 19.45
C ASN A 140 6.80 -11.22 18.00
N ALA A 141 7.60 -10.56 17.15
CA ALA A 141 7.77 -10.96 15.77
C ALA A 141 8.34 -12.39 15.69
N THR A 142 7.85 -13.16 14.71
CA THR A 142 8.44 -14.47 14.42
C THR A 142 9.90 -14.29 14.00
N PRO A 143 10.82 -15.22 14.34
CA PRO A 143 12.24 -15.06 14.01
C PRO A 143 12.48 -14.76 12.53
N GLU A 144 11.69 -15.36 11.64
CA GLU A 144 11.80 -15.19 10.20
C GLU A 144 11.20 -13.88 9.68
N TRP A 145 10.34 -13.21 10.45
CA TRP A 145 9.70 -11.94 10.06
C TRP A 145 10.73 -10.84 9.86
N LEU A 146 11.71 -10.78 10.77
CA LEU A 146 12.72 -9.73 10.83
C LEU A 146 14.16 -10.22 10.57
N SER A 147 14.42 -11.54 10.52
CA SER A 147 15.78 -12.01 10.30
C SER A 147 16.26 -11.77 8.87
N THR A 148 17.45 -11.20 8.75
CA THR A 148 18.23 -11.11 7.51
C THR A 148 19.21 -12.27 7.31
N CYS A 149 19.35 -13.17 8.30
CA CYS A 149 20.39 -14.22 8.31
C CYS A 149 20.27 -15.28 7.19
N SER A 150 19.17 -15.30 6.42
CA SER A 150 18.97 -16.29 5.34
C SER A 150 18.36 -15.72 4.05
N GLY A 151 18.30 -14.39 3.91
CA GLY A 151 17.68 -13.69 2.78
C GLY A 151 16.93 -12.43 3.24
N ASP A 152 16.19 -11.81 2.32
CA ASP A 152 15.35 -10.66 2.64
C ASP A 152 14.32 -11.05 3.72
N PRO A 153 14.11 -10.22 4.75
CA PRO A 153 13.14 -10.49 5.82
C PRO A 153 11.75 -10.82 5.24
N GLN A 154 11.01 -11.75 5.86
CA GLN A 154 9.67 -12.09 5.34
C GLN A 154 8.75 -10.86 5.28
N LEU A 155 8.90 -9.91 6.21
CA LEU A 155 8.20 -8.64 6.18
C LEU A 155 8.42 -7.89 4.86
N GLU A 156 9.67 -7.79 4.41
CA GLU A 156 10.01 -7.11 3.16
C GLU A 156 9.35 -7.80 1.96
N GLN A 157 9.42 -9.13 1.90
CA GLN A 157 8.79 -9.91 0.83
C GLN A 157 7.26 -9.72 0.82
N VAL A 158 6.63 -9.71 2.00
CA VAL A 158 5.18 -9.48 2.13
C VAL A 158 4.82 -8.08 1.66
N CYS A 159 5.54 -7.04 2.10
CA CYS A 159 5.29 -5.66 1.69
C CYS A 159 5.45 -5.47 0.17
N ILE A 160 6.53 -5.98 -0.43
CA ILE A 160 6.75 -5.94 -1.89
C ILE A 160 5.62 -6.65 -2.63
N SER A 161 5.18 -7.81 -2.12
CA SER A 161 4.11 -8.58 -2.74
C SER A 161 2.76 -7.87 -2.65
N MET A 162 2.47 -7.21 -1.52
CA MET A 162 1.27 -6.39 -1.34
C MET A 162 1.29 -5.18 -2.28
N GLU A 163 2.41 -4.45 -2.35
CA GLU A 163 2.59 -3.31 -3.26
C GLU A 163 2.25 -3.69 -4.70
N TYR A 164 2.93 -4.72 -5.22
CA TYR A 164 2.71 -5.21 -6.58
C TYR A 164 1.25 -5.68 -6.81
N SER A 165 0.69 -6.42 -5.84
CA SER A 165 -0.66 -6.96 -5.96
C SER A 165 -1.71 -5.86 -5.99
N LEU A 166 -1.57 -4.82 -5.16
CA LEU A 166 -2.50 -3.69 -5.11
C LEU A 166 -2.50 -2.88 -6.41
N ASP A 167 -1.31 -2.60 -6.97
CA ASP A 167 -1.18 -1.93 -8.27
C ASP A 167 -1.79 -2.76 -9.40
N ARG A 168 -1.60 -4.08 -9.36
CA ARG A 168 -2.18 -4.99 -10.35
C ARG A 168 -3.71 -5.05 -10.22
N LEU A 169 -4.25 -5.21 -9.01
CA LEU A 169 -5.70 -5.23 -8.77
C LEU A 169 -6.35 -3.91 -9.21
N ALA A 170 -5.67 -2.78 -9.02
CA ALA A 170 -6.09 -1.49 -9.56
C ALA A 170 -6.18 -1.50 -11.10
N PHE A 171 -5.19 -2.07 -11.79
CA PHE A 171 -5.21 -2.20 -13.24
C PHE A 171 -6.31 -3.15 -13.73
N GLU A 172 -6.52 -4.27 -13.04
CA GLU A 172 -7.54 -5.26 -13.40
C GLU A 172 -8.95 -4.69 -13.22
N LEU A 173 -9.23 -4.04 -12.09
CA LEU A 173 -10.53 -3.39 -11.84
C LEU A 173 -10.84 -2.26 -12.86
N ARG A 174 -9.80 -1.65 -13.43
CA ARG A 174 -9.96 -0.69 -14.55
C ARG A 174 -10.41 -1.39 -15.83
N SER A 175 -9.87 -2.57 -16.08
CA SER A 175 -10.03 -3.30 -17.34
C SER A 175 -11.33 -4.10 -17.36
N ASP A 176 -11.70 -4.67 -16.21
CA ASP A 176 -12.91 -5.46 -16.02
C ASP A 176 -13.57 -5.14 -14.66
N PRO A 177 -14.62 -4.31 -14.64
CA PRO A 177 -15.37 -3.99 -13.42
C PRO A 177 -16.09 -5.18 -12.78
N SER A 178 -16.29 -6.29 -13.50
CA SER A 178 -16.93 -7.51 -12.94
C SER A 178 -16.03 -8.27 -11.97
N MET A 179 -14.76 -7.87 -11.88
CA MET A 179 -13.79 -8.43 -10.96
C MET A 179 -13.91 -7.88 -9.53
N ASP A 180 -14.90 -7.03 -9.23
CA ASP A 180 -15.05 -6.35 -7.94
C ASP A 180 -15.07 -7.31 -6.73
N LEU A 181 -15.81 -8.42 -6.81
CA LEU A 181 -15.87 -9.42 -5.75
C LEU A 181 -14.55 -10.18 -5.57
N MET A 182 -13.85 -10.45 -6.67
CA MET A 182 -12.52 -11.07 -6.62
C MET A 182 -11.54 -10.13 -5.91
N VAL A 183 -11.49 -8.86 -6.37
CA VAL A 183 -10.63 -7.85 -5.76
C VAL A 183 -10.95 -7.71 -4.27
N ALA A 184 -12.24 -7.66 -3.90
CA ALA A 184 -12.64 -7.60 -2.49
C ALA A 184 -12.07 -8.75 -1.66
N GLY A 185 -12.14 -9.99 -2.16
CA GLY A 185 -11.56 -11.16 -1.49
C GLY A 185 -10.04 -11.05 -1.30
N HIS A 186 -9.32 -10.50 -2.28
CA HIS A 186 -7.88 -10.27 -2.15
C HIS A 186 -7.56 -9.23 -1.08
N LEU A 187 -8.32 -8.13 -1.00
CA LEU A 187 -8.09 -7.10 0.02
C LEU A 187 -8.34 -7.64 1.43
N GLU A 188 -9.39 -8.45 1.61
CA GLU A 188 -9.66 -9.13 2.89
C GLU A 188 -8.52 -10.05 3.29
N GLN A 189 -7.98 -10.79 2.34
CA GLN A 189 -6.82 -11.64 2.61
C GLN A 189 -5.57 -10.83 2.98
N MET A 190 -5.28 -9.73 2.28
CA MET A 190 -4.14 -8.88 2.62
C MET A 190 -4.23 -8.32 4.04
N THR A 191 -5.44 -8.05 4.54
CA THR A 191 -5.67 -7.65 5.94
C THR A 191 -5.22 -8.72 6.94
N GLU A 192 -5.33 -10.01 6.58
CA GLU A 192 -4.85 -11.13 7.39
C GLU A 192 -3.32 -11.30 7.29
N ASP A 193 -2.76 -11.07 6.10
CA ASP A 193 -1.34 -11.32 5.82
C ASP A 193 -0.42 -10.26 6.46
N ILE A 194 -0.94 -9.07 6.71
CA ILE A 194 -0.21 -8.06 7.49
C ILE A 194 -0.40 -8.34 8.98
N GLU A 195 0.63 -8.89 9.61
CA GLU A 195 0.57 -9.27 11.03
C GLU A 195 0.29 -8.05 11.91
N MET A 196 -0.68 -8.20 12.80
CA MET A 196 -0.88 -7.33 13.96
C MET A 196 -0.71 -8.16 15.23
N ASP A 197 0.13 -9.19 15.20
CA ASP A 197 0.47 -9.97 16.39
C ASP A 197 1.45 -9.14 17.24
N PHE A 198 0.87 -8.06 17.77
CA PHE A 198 1.35 -7.10 18.76
C PHE A 198 0.46 -7.19 20.01
N LEU A 199 -0.05 -8.39 20.29
CA LEU A 199 -0.76 -8.73 21.52
C LEU A 199 0.19 -9.37 22.53
#